data_AF-A0A1X7VRD2-F1
#
_entry.id   AF-A0A1X7VRD2-F1
#
_cell.length_a   1.000
_cell.length_b   1.000
_cell.length_c   1.000
_cell.angle_alpha   90.00
_cell.angle_beta   90.00
_cell.angle_gamma   90.00
#
_symmetry.space_group_name_H-M   'P 1'
#
loop_
_entity.id
_entity.type
_entity.pdbx_description
1 polymer ?
#
loop_
_entity_poly.entity_id
_entity_poly.type
_entity_poly.pdbx_seq_one_letter_code
_entity_poly.pdbx_strand_id
1 'polypeptide(L)'
;MSDENDYEGDYLTSAAKHQALDYNDNANVAGNAEKLSSSAKYNILQYHFEPDRNHIFPQNSNGHSFQYKWLQEFPWLAYSLQENGGYRINCVLFCISEYHGSFPGDLVTKPLTSFHKALEILRKHYCTFHHKESVNRCECFVRIMAHQQLAISTVLNQQMADQVALDKRKRYSFFKVIALRGHRNSVYMVIVIM
;
A
#
# COMPACT_ATOMS: atom_id res chain seq x y z
N MET A 1 -46.44 30.00 -43.73
CA MET A 1 -45.89 28.92 -44.57
C MET A 1 -44.50 28.66 -44.01
N SER A 2 -44.38 28.07 -42.83
CA SER A 2 -44.80 26.72 -42.43
C SER A 2 -44.07 25.64 -43.22
N ASP A 3 -43.23 24.95 -42.47
CA ASP A 3 -42.79 23.56 -42.60
C ASP A 3 -41.77 23.22 -43.69
N GLU A 4 -40.55 22.88 -43.25
CA GLU A 4 -40.06 21.50 -43.31
C GLU A 4 -38.92 21.31 -42.29
N ASN A 5 -39.25 20.60 -41.21
CA ASN A 5 -38.27 19.94 -40.36
C ASN A 5 -37.74 18.73 -41.11
N ASP A 6 -36.43 18.62 -41.27
CA ASP A 6 -35.80 17.34 -41.53
C ASP A 6 -34.83 16.96 -40.41
N TYR A 7 -35.08 15.74 -39.97
CA TYR A 7 -34.52 15.03 -38.85
C TYR A 7 -33.36 14.18 -39.38
N GLU A 8 -32.14 14.51 -39.02
CA GLU A 8 -31.02 13.56 -38.95
C GLU A 8 -30.18 13.95 -37.72
N GLY A 9 -29.89 13.09 -36.75
CA GLY A 9 -29.69 11.65 -36.86
C GLY A 9 -28.20 11.37 -36.68
N ASP A 10 -27.78 11.25 -35.42
CA ASP A 10 -26.53 10.68 -34.91
C ASP A 10 -25.43 10.28 -35.91
N TYR A 11 -24.35 11.07 -35.95
CA TYR A 11 -23.00 10.57 -36.25
C TYR A 11 -21.96 11.27 -35.37
N LEU A 12 -22.10 11.16 -34.04
CA LEU A 12 -20.97 11.29 -33.14
C LEU A 12 -20.14 10.00 -33.25
N THR A 13 -19.12 10.06 -34.10
CA THR A 13 -18.10 9.04 -34.31
C THR A 13 -17.55 8.52 -32.98
N SER A 14 -17.40 7.19 -32.89
CA SER A 14 -16.92 6.46 -31.71
C SER A 14 -15.46 6.75 -31.31
N ALA A 15 -14.85 7.79 -31.87
CA ALA A 15 -13.49 8.23 -31.57
C ALA A 15 -13.38 9.10 -30.29
N ALA A 16 -14.50 9.58 -29.75
CA ALA A 16 -14.51 10.46 -28.56
C ALA A 16 -14.59 9.71 -27.21
N LYS A 17 -14.40 8.39 -27.15
CA LYS A 17 -14.38 7.61 -25.90
C LYS A 17 -12.98 7.25 -25.36
N HIS A 18 -11.91 7.76 -25.98
CA HIS A 18 -10.52 7.47 -25.59
C HIS A 18 -9.80 8.62 -24.86
N GLN A 19 -10.52 9.54 -24.19
CA GLN A 19 -9.90 10.60 -23.39
C GLN A 19 -10.47 10.67 -21.97
N ALA A 20 -10.08 9.70 -21.17
CA ALA A 20 -9.85 9.87 -19.75
C ALA A 20 -8.67 8.98 -19.39
N LEU A 21 -7.45 9.53 -19.50
CA LEU A 21 -6.28 8.91 -18.88
C LEU A 21 -6.57 8.93 -17.37
N ASP A 22 -7.00 7.78 -16.85
CA ASP A 22 -7.26 7.63 -15.42
C ASP A 22 -5.94 7.91 -14.68
N TYR A 23 -5.96 8.90 -13.80
CA TYR A 23 -4.83 9.23 -12.93
C TYR A 23 -4.37 8.00 -12.12
N ASN A 24 -5.28 7.04 -11.92
CA ASN A 24 -5.06 5.80 -11.17
C ASN A 24 -4.60 4.60 -12.03
N ASP A 25 -4.21 4.81 -13.29
CA ASP A 25 -3.64 3.74 -14.11
C ASP A 25 -2.22 3.35 -13.62
N ASN A 26 -1.97 2.04 -13.51
CA ASN A 26 -0.71 1.50 -13.02
C ASN A 26 0.50 1.82 -13.90
N ALA A 27 0.31 2.09 -15.19
CA ALA A 27 1.39 2.50 -16.09
C ALA A 27 2.02 3.83 -15.66
N ASN A 28 1.25 4.74 -15.06
CA ASN A 28 1.75 6.05 -14.60
C ASN A 28 2.83 5.92 -13.52
N VAL A 29 2.83 4.80 -12.79
CA VAL A 29 3.72 4.58 -11.63
C VAL A 29 4.82 3.57 -11.91
N ALA A 30 4.72 2.82 -13.02
CA ALA A 30 5.75 1.91 -13.49
C ALA A 30 7.08 2.66 -13.69
N GLY A 31 8.15 2.19 -13.03
CA GLY A 31 9.48 2.80 -13.12
C GLY A 31 9.68 4.13 -12.38
N ASN A 32 8.66 4.70 -11.73
CA ASN A 32 8.76 5.96 -10.97
C ASN A 32 8.32 5.83 -9.50
N ALA A 33 8.13 4.60 -9.00
CA ALA A 33 7.63 4.35 -7.66
C ALA A 33 8.49 4.95 -6.53
N GLU A 34 9.80 5.15 -6.73
CA GLU A 34 10.69 5.78 -5.75
C GLU A 34 10.37 7.26 -5.49
N LYS A 35 9.81 7.94 -6.49
CA LYS A 35 9.43 9.37 -6.40
C LYS A 35 8.08 9.59 -5.73
N LEU A 36 7.31 8.53 -5.50
CA LEU A 36 5.98 8.62 -4.90
C LEU A 36 6.07 8.77 -3.39
N SER A 37 5.28 9.69 -2.83
CA SER A 37 5.09 9.79 -1.39
C SER A 37 4.36 8.56 -0.84
N SER A 38 4.52 8.27 0.45
CA SER A 38 3.78 7.19 1.11
C SER A 38 2.26 7.35 0.96
N SER A 39 1.71 8.56 1.11
CA SER A 39 0.27 8.78 0.91
C SER A 39 -0.17 8.47 -0.53
N ALA A 40 0.63 8.82 -1.54
CA ALA A 40 0.34 8.49 -2.93
C ALA A 40 0.35 6.98 -3.17
N LYS A 41 1.39 6.27 -2.70
CA LYS A 41 1.46 4.80 -2.81
C LYS A 41 0.26 4.11 -2.18
N TYR A 42 -0.18 4.58 -1.01
CA TYR A 42 -1.35 4.04 -0.33
C TYR A 42 -2.65 4.31 -1.09
N ASN A 43 -2.81 5.50 -1.67
CA ASN A 43 -3.96 5.83 -2.50
C ASN A 43 -4.04 4.92 -3.74
N ILE A 44 -2.92 4.73 -4.46
CA ILE A 44 -2.85 3.84 -5.62
C ILE A 44 -3.24 2.40 -5.24
N LEU A 45 -2.74 1.88 -4.11
CA LEU A 45 -3.13 0.54 -3.66
C LEU A 45 -4.65 0.39 -3.43
N GLN A 46 -5.32 1.44 -2.97
CA GLN A 46 -6.75 1.42 -2.62
C GLN A 46 -7.67 1.72 -3.81
N TYR A 47 -7.24 2.58 -4.73
CA TYR A 47 -8.10 3.17 -5.77
C TYR A 47 -7.56 2.97 -7.19
N HIS A 48 -6.63 2.04 -7.41
CA HIS A 48 -6.18 1.69 -8.75
C HIS A 48 -7.33 1.24 -9.64
N PHE A 49 -7.16 1.43 -10.95
CA PHE A 49 -8.16 1.01 -11.92
C PHE A 49 -8.39 -0.51 -11.88
N GLU A 50 -9.65 -0.91 -11.72
CA GLU A 50 -10.12 -2.29 -11.82
C GLU A 50 -11.18 -2.39 -12.94
N PRO A 51 -10.96 -3.18 -14.00
CA PRO A 51 -11.95 -3.34 -15.06
C PRO A 51 -13.16 -4.13 -14.56
N ASP A 52 -14.35 -3.76 -15.03
CA ASP A 52 -15.57 -4.55 -14.82
C ASP A 52 -15.49 -5.92 -15.54
N ARG A 53 -16.30 -6.90 -15.09
CA ARG A 53 -16.41 -8.21 -15.74
C ARG A 53 -16.75 -8.11 -17.23
N ASN A 54 -17.55 -7.12 -17.62
CA ASN A 54 -17.98 -6.90 -19.00
C ASN A 54 -17.02 -5.99 -19.78
N HIS A 55 -15.88 -5.62 -19.20
CA HIS A 55 -14.88 -4.82 -19.89
C HIS A 55 -14.33 -5.55 -21.13
N ILE A 56 -14.35 -4.87 -22.26
CA ILE A 56 -13.85 -5.40 -23.53
C ILE A 56 -12.36 -5.04 -23.63
N PHE A 57 -11.50 -6.04 -23.43
CA PHE A 57 -10.06 -5.88 -23.55
C PHE A 57 -9.65 -5.77 -25.04
N PRO A 58 -8.89 -4.74 -25.44
CA PRO A 58 -8.41 -4.59 -26.80
C PRO A 58 -7.44 -5.72 -27.19
N GLN A 59 -7.51 -6.14 -28.44
CA GLN A 59 -6.59 -7.12 -29.00
C GLN A 59 -5.24 -6.48 -29.32
N ASN A 60 -4.17 -7.25 -29.15
CA ASN A 60 -2.84 -6.91 -29.64
C ASN A 60 -2.73 -7.20 -31.15
N SER A 61 -1.58 -6.89 -31.74
CA SER A 61 -1.28 -7.12 -33.17
C SER A 61 -1.47 -8.56 -33.63
N ASN A 62 -1.45 -9.52 -32.70
CA ASN A 62 -1.57 -10.95 -32.97
C ASN A 62 -2.99 -11.48 -32.71
N GLY A 63 -3.97 -10.60 -32.49
CA GLY A 63 -5.38 -10.96 -32.25
C GLY A 63 -5.66 -11.50 -30.84
N HIS A 64 -4.68 -11.50 -29.94
CA HIS A 64 -4.88 -11.92 -28.55
C HIS A 64 -5.27 -10.73 -27.68
N SER A 65 -6.14 -10.93 -26.70
CA SER A 65 -6.51 -9.92 -25.71
C SER A 65 -6.16 -10.36 -24.29
N PHE A 66 -6.08 -9.39 -23.39
CA PHE A 66 -6.08 -9.67 -21.95
C PHE A 66 -7.38 -10.39 -21.55
N GLN A 67 -7.31 -11.27 -20.55
CA GLN A 67 -8.48 -12.05 -20.11
C GLN A 67 -8.87 -11.68 -18.68
N TYR A 68 -10.13 -11.29 -18.47
CA TYR A 68 -10.67 -10.96 -17.15
C TYR A 68 -10.41 -12.05 -16.10
N LYS A 69 -10.49 -13.33 -16.51
CA LYS A 69 -10.23 -14.47 -15.63
C LYS A 69 -8.87 -14.42 -14.93
N TRP A 70 -7.87 -13.78 -15.54
CA TRP A 70 -6.55 -13.63 -14.93
C TRP A 70 -6.59 -12.69 -13.72
N LEU A 71 -7.46 -11.69 -13.69
CA LEU A 71 -7.66 -10.84 -12.50
C LEU A 71 -8.29 -11.63 -11.36
N GLN A 72 -9.15 -12.59 -11.68
CA GLN A 72 -9.77 -13.48 -10.69
C GLN A 72 -8.77 -14.52 -10.15
N GLU A 73 -7.96 -15.11 -11.02
CA GLU A 73 -6.93 -16.10 -10.64
C GLU A 73 -5.73 -15.46 -9.92
N PHE A 74 -5.40 -14.21 -10.27
CA PHE A 74 -4.24 -13.49 -9.74
C PHE A 74 -4.68 -12.12 -9.19
N PRO A 75 -5.17 -12.05 -7.92
CA PRO A 75 -5.66 -10.79 -7.32
C PRO A 75 -4.63 -9.67 -7.22
N TRP A 76 -3.36 -9.97 -7.46
CA TRP A 76 -2.26 -9.00 -7.48
C TRP A 76 -2.01 -8.40 -8.86
N LEU A 77 -2.70 -8.88 -9.89
CA LEU A 77 -2.60 -8.42 -11.27
C LEU A 77 -3.63 -7.30 -11.47
N ALA A 78 -3.17 -6.18 -11.99
CA ALA A 78 -4.00 -5.04 -12.32
C ALA A 78 -3.82 -4.70 -13.80
N TYR A 79 -4.90 -4.36 -14.48
CA TYR A 79 -4.88 -4.01 -15.90
C TYR A 79 -4.59 -2.52 -16.07
N SER A 80 -3.82 -2.18 -17.10
CA SER A 80 -3.58 -0.80 -17.56
C SER A 80 -4.31 -0.58 -18.89
N LEU A 81 -5.18 0.42 -18.94
CA LEU A 81 -5.84 0.84 -20.18
C LEU A 81 -4.85 1.51 -21.12
N GLN A 82 -3.92 2.30 -20.56
CA GLN A 82 -2.99 3.10 -21.34
C GLN A 82 -2.07 2.23 -22.19
N GLU A 83 -1.58 1.13 -21.62
CA GLU A 83 -0.61 0.26 -22.28
C GLU A 83 -1.19 -1.07 -22.76
N ASN A 84 -2.51 -1.26 -22.58
CA ASN A 84 -3.21 -2.50 -22.88
C ASN A 84 -2.46 -3.74 -22.36
N GLY A 85 -2.24 -3.80 -21.05
CA GLY A 85 -1.50 -4.91 -20.47
C GLY A 85 -1.59 -5.00 -18.96
N GLY A 86 -1.06 -6.09 -18.43
CA GLY A 86 -1.10 -6.38 -17.00
C GLY A 86 0.14 -5.89 -16.26
N TYR A 87 -0.07 -5.29 -15.10
CA TYR A 87 0.98 -4.94 -14.13
C TYR A 87 0.74 -5.65 -12.81
N ARG A 88 1.81 -5.90 -12.07
CA ARG A 88 1.70 -6.31 -10.67
C ARG A 88 1.92 -5.09 -9.78
N ILE A 89 0.82 -4.52 -9.27
CA ILE A 89 0.82 -3.27 -8.48
C ILE A 89 1.81 -3.27 -7.30
N ASN A 90 1.83 -4.29 -6.42
CA ASN A 90 2.78 -4.23 -5.30
C ASN A 90 4.24 -4.42 -5.74
N CYS A 91 4.53 -5.08 -6.87
CA CYS A 91 5.89 -5.15 -7.40
C CYS A 91 6.26 -3.79 -8.01
N VAL A 92 5.35 -3.18 -8.76
CA VAL A 92 5.56 -1.83 -9.31
C VAL A 92 5.91 -0.83 -8.19
N LEU A 93 5.21 -0.89 -7.04
CA LEU A 93 5.38 0.08 -5.95
C LEU A 93 6.54 -0.19 -4.98
N PHE A 94 6.91 -1.47 -4.78
CA PHE A 94 7.84 -1.89 -3.72
C PHE A 94 9.03 -2.73 -4.20
N CYS A 95 9.19 -2.95 -5.51
CA CYS A 95 10.35 -3.68 -6.02
C CYS A 95 11.63 -2.88 -5.74
N ILE A 96 12.66 -3.59 -5.29
CA ILE A 96 14.00 -3.05 -5.09
C ILE A 96 14.75 -3.32 -6.39
N SER A 97 15.13 -2.26 -7.08
CA SER A 97 15.95 -2.32 -8.30
C SER A 97 17.38 -2.82 -8.04
N GLU A 98 17.89 -2.67 -6.81
CA GLU A 98 19.31 -2.88 -6.49
C GLU A 98 19.65 -4.24 -5.85
N TYR A 99 18.68 -5.08 -5.51
CA TYR A 99 18.98 -6.33 -4.81
C TYR A 99 19.33 -7.45 -5.80
N HIS A 100 20.60 -7.86 -5.81
CA HIS A 100 21.17 -8.98 -6.59
C HIS A 100 21.20 -8.86 -8.12
N GLY A 101 21.28 -7.65 -8.68
CA GLY A 101 21.59 -7.47 -10.12
C GLY A 101 20.54 -8.00 -11.09
N SER A 102 19.35 -8.38 -10.61
CA SER A 102 18.21 -8.75 -11.43
C SER A 102 17.33 -7.53 -11.65
N PHE A 103 17.29 -7.05 -12.89
CA PHE A 103 16.40 -5.96 -13.26
C PHE A 103 14.93 -6.39 -13.08
N PRO A 104 14.08 -5.51 -12.53
CA PRO A 104 12.64 -5.74 -12.51
C PRO A 104 12.15 -5.89 -13.96
N GLY A 105 11.84 -7.12 -14.36
CA GLY A 105 11.41 -7.45 -15.72
C GLY A 105 9.94 -7.15 -15.98
N ASP A 106 9.34 -7.97 -16.84
CA ASP A 106 7.90 -7.92 -17.17
C ASP A 106 7.03 -7.94 -15.90
N LEU A 107 5.88 -7.24 -15.96
CA LEU A 107 4.92 -6.96 -14.88
C LEU A 107 5.35 -5.86 -13.88
N VAL A 108 6.60 -5.38 -13.93
CA VAL A 108 7.11 -4.35 -13.01
C VAL A 108 7.52 -3.08 -13.75
N THR A 109 8.39 -3.20 -14.75
CA THR A 109 8.79 -2.06 -15.60
C THR A 109 8.07 -2.04 -16.93
N LYS A 110 7.58 -3.20 -17.37
CA LYS A 110 6.87 -3.37 -18.63
C LYS A 110 5.55 -4.10 -18.41
N PRO A 111 4.50 -3.76 -19.15
CA PRO A 111 3.23 -4.44 -19.07
C PRO A 111 3.34 -5.85 -19.65
N LEU A 112 2.55 -6.79 -19.11
CA LEU A 112 2.32 -8.08 -19.74
C LEU A 112 1.45 -7.89 -20.98
N THR A 113 2.08 -7.97 -22.16
CA THR A 113 1.42 -7.88 -23.48
C THR A 113 1.48 -9.21 -24.25
N SER A 114 2.35 -10.13 -23.82
CA SER A 114 2.51 -11.48 -24.40
C SER A 114 1.42 -12.43 -23.92
N PHE A 115 0.18 -12.15 -24.30
CA PHE A 115 -1.03 -12.85 -23.84
C PHE A 115 -1.02 -14.37 -24.08
N HIS A 116 -0.39 -14.84 -25.16
CA HIS A 116 -0.25 -16.28 -25.46
C HIS A 116 0.56 -17.07 -24.42
N LYS A 117 1.47 -16.39 -23.69
CA LYS A 117 2.30 -16.95 -22.60
C LYS A 117 1.90 -16.41 -21.23
N ALA A 118 0.77 -15.70 -21.12
CA ALA A 118 0.40 -14.99 -19.90
C ALA A 118 0.39 -15.89 -18.67
N LEU A 119 -0.25 -17.06 -18.72
CA LEU A 119 -0.31 -17.97 -17.58
C LEU A 119 1.06 -18.47 -17.12
N GLU A 120 1.96 -18.77 -18.07
CA GLU A 120 3.33 -19.18 -17.77
C GLU A 120 4.09 -18.05 -17.07
N ILE A 121 4.02 -16.84 -17.62
CA ILE A 121 4.68 -15.64 -17.08
C ILE A 121 4.15 -15.31 -15.69
N LEU A 122 2.82 -15.30 -15.50
CA LEU A 122 2.17 -14.98 -14.22
C LEU A 122 2.53 -16.00 -13.13
N ARG A 123 2.47 -17.30 -13.44
CA ARG A 123 2.85 -18.37 -12.50
C ARG A 123 4.33 -18.33 -12.15
N LYS A 124 5.20 -18.10 -13.14
CA LYS A 124 6.63 -17.95 -12.92
C LYS A 124 6.92 -16.73 -12.05
N HIS A 125 6.28 -15.60 -12.33
CA HIS A 125 6.44 -14.36 -11.58
C HIS A 125 6.04 -14.53 -10.11
N TYR A 126 4.92 -15.21 -9.84
CA TYR A 126 4.46 -15.50 -8.48
C TYR A 126 5.51 -16.21 -7.61
N CYS A 127 6.32 -17.08 -8.23
CA CYS A 127 7.38 -17.81 -7.53
C CYS A 127 8.67 -16.99 -7.32
N THR A 128 8.81 -15.82 -7.94
CA THR A 128 10.02 -15.01 -7.85
C THR A 128 10.23 -14.43 -6.46
N PHE A 129 11.49 -14.25 -6.08
CA PHE A 129 11.87 -13.63 -4.81
C PHE A 129 11.34 -12.19 -4.71
N HIS A 130 11.48 -11.39 -5.77
CA HIS A 130 11.02 -10.00 -5.79
C HIS A 130 9.51 -9.89 -5.57
N HIS A 131 8.71 -10.83 -6.08
CA HIS A 131 7.28 -10.85 -5.81
C HIS A 131 7.00 -11.00 -4.31
N LYS A 132 7.56 -12.06 -3.69
CA LYS A 132 7.37 -12.36 -2.26
C LYS A 132 7.83 -11.22 -1.36
N GLU A 133 9.00 -10.64 -1.65
CA GLU A 133 9.52 -9.52 -0.89
C GLU A 133 8.67 -8.25 -1.06
N SER A 134 8.20 -7.97 -2.28
CA SER A 134 7.30 -6.85 -2.54
C SER A 134 5.93 -7.03 -1.88
N VAL A 135 5.41 -8.27 -1.80
CA VAL A 135 4.21 -8.59 -1.02
C VAL A 135 4.44 -8.23 0.44
N ASN A 136 5.52 -8.73 1.05
CA ASN A 136 5.82 -8.51 2.46
C ASN A 136 5.94 -7.01 2.79
N ARG A 137 6.67 -6.25 1.97
CA ARG A 137 6.82 -4.80 2.11
C ARG A 137 5.48 -4.08 2.00
N CYS A 138 4.66 -4.47 1.03
CA CYS A 138 3.32 -3.90 0.85
C CYS A 138 2.44 -4.18 2.07
N GLU A 139 2.44 -5.39 2.61
CA GLU A 139 1.66 -5.73 3.81
C GLU A 139 2.12 -4.91 5.02
N CYS A 140 3.43 -4.82 5.25
CA CYS A 140 3.99 -4.00 6.31
C CYS A 140 3.59 -2.53 6.15
N PHE A 141 3.69 -2.02 4.93
CA PHE A 141 3.33 -0.64 4.58
C PHE A 141 1.85 -0.35 4.82
N VAL A 142 0.96 -1.22 4.35
CA VAL A 142 -0.50 -1.07 4.55
C VAL A 142 -0.83 -1.09 6.03
N ARG A 143 -0.21 -1.96 6.84
CA ARG A 143 -0.41 -1.96 8.30
C ARG A 143 0.01 -0.62 8.91
N ILE A 144 1.18 -0.09 8.54
CA ILE A 144 1.67 1.20 9.06
C ILE A 144 0.72 2.35 8.67
N MET A 145 0.24 2.36 7.42
CA MET A 145 -0.64 3.41 6.90
C MET A 145 -2.06 3.33 7.47
N ALA A 146 -2.62 2.11 7.61
CA ALA A 146 -3.96 1.88 8.15
C ALA A 146 -4.04 2.16 9.66
N HIS A 147 -2.97 1.89 10.41
CA HIS A 147 -2.87 2.23 11.83
C HIS A 147 -2.42 3.67 12.09
N GLN A 148 -2.37 4.51 11.03
CA GLN A 148 -2.21 5.95 11.08
C GLN A 148 -1.25 6.36 12.21
N GLN A 149 0.06 6.11 12.01
CA GLN A 149 1.15 6.41 12.95
C GLN A 149 0.64 7.07 14.24
N LEU A 150 0.44 6.30 15.32
CA LEU A 150 0.69 6.89 16.64
C LEU A 150 2.07 7.51 16.48
N ALA A 151 2.10 8.84 16.39
CA ALA A 151 3.29 9.54 15.95
C ALA A 151 4.45 9.00 16.80
N ILE A 152 5.62 8.81 16.21
CA ILE A 152 6.77 8.30 16.98
C ILE A 152 6.95 9.15 18.26
N SER A 153 6.62 10.44 18.18
CA SER A 153 6.48 11.35 19.32
C SER A 153 5.45 10.90 20.36
N THR A 154 4.25 10.46 19.99
CA THR A 154 3.23 9.95 20.91
C THR A 154 3.69 8.67 21.61
N VAL A 155 4.31 7.73 20.90
CA VAL A 155 4.88 6.51 21.51
C VAL A 155 6.03 6.84 22.47
N LEU A 156 6.94 7.72 22.05
CA LEU A 156 8.03 8.20 22.91
C LEU A 156 7.50 8.95 24.14
N ASN A 157 6.50 9.81 23.97
CA ASN A 157 5.87 10.57 25.05
C ASN A 157 5.20 9.62 26.06
N GLN A 158 4.56 8.56 25.57
CA GLN A 158 3.94 7.54 26.43
C GLN A 158 5.01 6.78 27.22
N GLN A 159 6.10 6.37 26.58
CA GLN A 159 7.24 5.74 27.25
C GLN A 159 7.87 6.66 28.30
N MET A 160 8.05 7.95 27.99
CA MET A 160 8.56 8.93 28.96
C MET A 160 7.60 9.11 30.14
N ALA A 161 6.29 9.16 29.88
CA ALA A 161 5.27 9.25 30.92
C ALA A 161 5.27 8.03 31.85
N ASP A 162 5.42 6.83 31.29
CA ASP A 162 5.50 5.57 32.04
C ASP A 162 6.76 5.52 32.92
N GLN A 163 7.91 5.96 32.40
CA GLN A 163 9.15 6.05 33.19
C GLN A 163 9.02 7.05 34.35
N VAL A 164 8.42 8.21 34.11
CA VAL A 164 8.16 9.22 35.17
C VAL A 164 7.22 8.66 36.24
N ALA A 165 6.20 7.89 35.87
CA ALA A 165 5.28 7.25 36.81
C ALA A 165 5.98 6.19 37.67
N LEU A 166 6.83 5.36 37.06
CA LEU A 166 7.65 4.38 37.78
C LEU A 166 8.61 5.05 38.76
N ASP A 167 9.25 6.14 38.37
CA ASP A 167 10.17 6.88 39.23
C ASP A 167 9.45 7.57 40.40
N LYS A 168 8.25 8.12 40.16
CA LYS A 168 7.38 8.62 41.24
C LYS A 168 7.00 7.51 42.22
N ARG A 169 6.66 6.31 41.71
CA ARG A 169 6.30 5.15 42.54
C ARG A 169 7.48 4.68 43.39
N LYS A 170 8.68 4.59 42.79
CA LYS A 170 9.93 4.24 43.51
C LYS A 170 10.27 5.26 44.59
N ARG A 171 10.20 6.57 44.28
CA ARG A 171 10.39 7.64 45.27
C ARG A 171 9.40 7.53 46.41
N TYR A 172 8.12 7.36 46.12
CA TYR A 172 7.09 7.24 47.16
C TYR A 172 7.34 6.02 48.07
N SER A 173 7.71 4.88 47.49
CA SER A 173 8.10 3.70 48.27
C SER A 173 9.31 3.96 49.16
N PHE A 174 10.33 4.66 48.66
CA PHE A 174 11.51 5.03 49.44
C PHE A 174 11.17 5.98 50.60
N PHE A 175 10.41 7.05 50.33
CA PHE A 175 9.94 7.97 51.37
C PHE A 175 9.05 7.27 52.40
N LYS A 176 8.19 6.34 51.98
CA LYS A 176 7.36 5.53 52.89
C LYS A 176 8.23 4.65 53.81
N VAL A 177 9.30 4.06 53.30
CA VAL A 177 10.26 3.29 54.12
C VAL A 177 10.98 4.18 55.12
N ILE A 178 11.42 5.37 54.72
CA ILE A 178 12.07 6.34 55.62
C ILE A 178 11.10 6.81 56.70
N ALA A 179 9.86 7.18 56.34
CA ALA A 179 8.84 7.61 57.29
C ALA A 179 8.53 6.51 58.31
N LEU A 180 8.38 5.25 57.86
CA LEU A 180 8.13 4.11 58.74
C LEU A 180 9.33 3.79 59.65
N ARG A 181 10.58 3.96 59.18
CA ARG A 181 11.79 3.77 60.00
C ARG A 181 12.02 4.93 60.98
N GLY A 182 11.76 6.18 60.57
CA GLY A 182 11.83 7.37 61.42
C GLY A 182 10.81 7.32 62.55
N HIS A 183 9.58 6.85 62.27
CA HIS A 183 8.55 6.67 63.28
C HIS A 183 8.88 5.56 64.28
N ARG A 184 9.60 4.50 63.86
CA ARG A 184 10.09 3.46 64.77
C ARG A 184 11.18 3.99 65.69
N ASN A 185 12.13 4.79 65.20
CA ASN A 185 13.19 5.36 66.05
C ASN A 185 12.68 6.36 67.10
N SER A 186 11.60 7.11 66.82
CA SER A 186 11.03 8.03 67.82
C SER A 186 10.31 7.31 68.97
N VAL A 187 9.83 6.08 68.77
CA VAL A 187 9.17 5.29 69.82
C VAL A 187 10.21 4.60 70.73
N TYR A 188 11.40 4.29 70.22
CA TYR A 188 12.48 3.74 71.05
C TYR A 188 13.22 4.78 71.91
N MET A 189 13.12 6.08 71.60
CA MET A 189 13.77 7.11 72.42
C MET A 189 12.92 7.60 73.61
N VAL A 190 11.61 7.32 73.63
CA VAL A 190 10.73 7.68 74.76
C VAL A 190 10.64 6.54 75.79
N ILE A 191 10.94 5.29 75.42
CA ILE A 191 10.85 4.13 76.32
C ILE A 191 12.13 3.93 77.17
N VAL A 192 13.21 4.69 76.94
CA VAL A 192 14.47 4.57 77.69
C VAL A 192 14.63 5.67 78.77
N ILE A 193 13.59 6.46 79.07
CA ILE A 193 13.63 7.51 80.10
C ILE A 193 12.46 7.40 81.11
N MET A 194 11.93 6.20 81.39
CA MET A 194 11.02 5.98 82.53
C MET A 194 11.50 4.86 83.43
#